data_AF-A0A9W6ZPG1-F1
#
_entry.id   AF-A0A9W6ZPG1-F1
#
_cell.length_a   1.000
_cell.length_b   1.000
_cell.length_c   1.000
_cell.angle_alpha   90.00
_cell.angle_beta   90.00
_cell.angle_gamma   90.00
#
_symmetry.space_group_name_H-M   'P 1'
#
loop_
_entity.id
_entity.type
_entity.pdbx_description
1 polymer ?
#
loop_
_entity_poly.entity_id
_entity_poly.type
_entity_poly.pdbx_seq_one_letter_code
_entity_poly.pdbx_strand_id
1 'polypeptide(L)'
;MKFSLCFSSFALASGLASASPNIIYFTEMPAVSSYTAYDFVAGSASCGSRYYAAAVQAFISWGLMITEDGETNVVTHEDFPDDTNDKLVQNLWCDSTDPSGQTLTAVMSDTENPTYSVFKIHINDDLTVTTDLIADIPKSSSELSSGFSTEFQATPSGQEVYASWVVNDRSGKTIDGSLKRVDVKTGEVTEWELKGDNGYIYSLFAKTDSATSVSAVLGKNGLYQSTTLTLNDDGTIAVGDLIEDRTLFKGGMPWQIDEEGGVGVAIGNKQPQVVEFMDVDSFEVLKSLGEEDIFGDVKNRKLGTVAMGR
;
A
#
# COMPACT_ATOMS: atom_id res chain seq x y z
N MET A 1 13.70 11.10 -70.31
CA MET A 1 13.13 12.24 -71.07
C MET A 1 11.62 12.27 -70.87
N LYS A 2 11.09 13.44 -70.46
CA LYS A 2 9.74 14.02 -70.68
C LYS A 2 8.49 13.18 -70.33
N PHE A 3 7.70 13.55 -69.31
CA PHE A 3 6.53 14.49 -69.32
C PHE A 3 5.45 14.07 -70.35
N SER A 4 4.14 14.09 -70.14
CA SER A 4 3.21 14.44 -69.05
C SER A 4 1.78 14.35 -69.64
N LEU A 5 0.78 14.58 -68.78
CA LEU A 5 -0.62 14.97 -69.01
C LEU A 5 -1.63 13.81 -69.11
N CYS A 6 -2.70 13.66 -68.30
CA CYS A 6 -3.59 14.52 -67.50
C CYS A 6 -5.01 14.70 -68.09
N PHE A 7 -5.96 14.55 -67.16
CA PHE A 7 -7.29 15.16 -67.02
C PHE A 7 -8.47 14.72 -67.89
N SER A 8 -9.52 14.23 -67.21
CA SER A 8 -10.82 14.91 -66.98
C SER A 8 -11.82 13.89 -66.37
N SER A 9 -12.87 14.19 -65.61
CA SER A 9 -13.38 15.35 -64.86
C SER A 9 -14.69 14.90 -64.17
N PHE A 10 -14.94 15.39 -62.94
CA PHE A 10 -16.24 15.65 -62.25
C PHE A 10 -17.28 14.50 -62.09
N ALA A 11 -17.58 13.98 -60.89
CA ALA A 11 -18.19 14.54 -59.65
C ALA A 11 -19.71 14.80 -59.72
N LEU A 12 -20.51 14.00 -59.00
CA LEU A 12 -21.44 14.48 -57.96
C LEU A 12 -21.97 13.34 -57.07
N ALA A 13 -22.19 13.69 -55.81
CA ALA A 13 -22.30 12.84 -54.63
C ALA A 13 -23.74 12.61 -54.15
N SER A 14 -23.96 11.51 -53.41
CA SER A 14 -24.72 11.43 -52.13
C SER A 14 -24.84 9.95 -51.71
N GLY A 15 -24.10 9.49 -50.70
CA GLY A 15 -24.61 9.14 -49.35
C GLY A 15 -25.14 7.69 -49.30
N LEU A 16 -24.68 6.74 -48.47
CA LEU A 16 -24.32 6.79 -47.05
C LEU A 16 -23.48 5.55 -46.64
N ALA A 17 -22.67 5.77 -45.61
CA ALA A 17 -22.05 4.81 -44.69
C ALA A 17 -20.86 3.95 -45.21
N SER A 18 -19.67 4.54 -45.09
CA SER A 18 -18.36 3.89 -45.12
C SER A 18 -18.11 3.09 -43.83
N ALA A 19 -17.79 1.80 -43.97
CA ALA A 19 -16.96 1.10 -42.99
C ALA A 19 -15.55 1.01 -43.59
N SER A 20 -14.77 2.08 -43.41
CA SER A 20 -13.34 2.04 -43.70
C SER A 20 -12.64 1.27 -42.57
N PRO A 21 -11.64 0.42 -42.85
CA PRO A 21 -10.78 -0.10 -41.81
C PRO A 21 -10.07 1.08 -41.16
N ASN A 22 -10.34 1.32 -39.88
CA ASN A 22 -9.57 2.26 -39.08
C ASN A 22 -8.14 1.71 -38.97
N ILE A 23 -7.29 2.14 -39.89
CA ILE A 23 -5.84 2.12 -39.70
C ILE A 23 -5.56 3.22 -38.70
N ILE A 24 -5.47 2.81 -37.43
CA ILE A 24 -4.97 3.69 -36.36
C ILE A 24 -3.47 3.78 -36.59
N TYR A 25 -3.03 4.96 -37.02
CA TYR A 25 -1.63 5.35 -36.92
C TYR A 25 -1.33 5.45 -35.42
N PHE A 26 -0.53 4.51 -34.90
CA PHE A 26 0.18 4.73 -33.64
C PHE A 26 1.25 5.78 -33.95
N THR A 27 0.89 7.05 -33.81
CA THR A 27 1.90 8.08 -33.50
C THR A 27 2.62 7.58 -32.26
N GLU A 28 3.95 7.48 -32.34
CA GLU A 28 4.84 7.23 -31.21
C GLU A 28 4.36 8.05 -30.03
N MET A 29 3.63 7.39 -29.13
CA MET A 29 3.31 7.98 -27.84
C MET A 29 4.65 7.99 -27.11
N PRO A 30 5.13 9.14 -26.62
CA PRO A 30 6.21 9.10 -25.65
C PRO A 30 5.76 8.12 -24.57
N ALA A 31 6.66 7.22 -24.17
CA ALA A 31 6.47 6.37 -23.01
C ALA A 31 6.38 7.27 -21.77
N VAL A 32 5.21 7.87 -21.57
CA VAL A 32 4.82 8.43 -20.29
C VAL A 32 4.39 7.20 -19.52
N SER A 33 5.27 6.67 -18.68
CA SER A 33 4.96 5.57 -17.77
C SER A 33 3.89 6.06 -16.78
N SER A 34 2.62 6.00 -17.18
CA SER A 34 1.48 6.28 -16.31
C SER A 34 1.09 5.07 -15.46
N TYR A 35 2.02 4.14 -15.23
CA TYR A 35 1.79 3.04 -14.32
C TYR A 35 2.20 3.52 -12.94
N THR A 36 1.21 4.01 -12.18
CA THR A 36 1.28 4.08 -10.73
C THR A 36 1.67 2.68 -10.26
N ALA A 37 2.89 2.50 -9.78
CA ALA A 37 3.31 1.19 -9.30
C ALA A 37 2.56 0.92 -8.00
N TYR A 38 1.61 -0.02 -8.08
CA TYR A 38 0.86 -0.49 -6.94
C TYR A 38 1.79 -1.28 -6.01
N ASP A 39 1.76 -0.94 -4.72
CA ASP A 39 2.43 -1.60 -3.62
C ASP A 39 1.68 -2.90 -3.29
N PHE A 40 2.12 -4.01 -3.87
CA PHE A 40 1.50 -5.33 -3.71
C PHE A 40 2.12 -6.16 -2.59
N VAL A 41 3.05 -5.61 -1.82
CA VAL A 41 3.71 -6.30 -0.70
C VAL A 41 3.86 -5.27 0.40
N ALA A 42 3.31 -5.52 1.59
CA ALA A 42 3.59 -4.63 2.69
C ALA A 42 5.11 -4.45 2.80
N GLY A 43 5.57 -3.21 2.88
CA GLY A 43 7.00 -2.90 2.78
C GLY A 43 7.50 -2.61 1.37
N SER A 44 6.68 -2.30 0.36
CA SER A 44 7.14 -1.64 -0.86
C SER A 44 6.53 -0.26 -1.05
N ALA A 45 7.12 0.55 -1.93
CA ALA A 45 6.59 1.84 -2.33
C ALA A 45 7.23 2.28 -3.64
N SER A 46 6.51 3.06 -4.44
CA SER A 46 7.07 3.71 -5.62
C SER A 46 7.08 5.21 -5.42
N CYS A 47 8.28 5.79 -5.37
CA CYS A 47 8.48 7.19 -5.05
C CYS A 47 9.24 7.86 -6.21
N GLY A 48 8.52 8.59 -7.06
CA GLY A 48 9.10 9.16 -8.28
C GLY A 48 9.56 8.07 -9.25
N SER A 49 10.84 8.11 -9.66
CA SER A 49 11.48 7.10 -10.53
C SER A 49 11.88 5.81 -9.81
N ARG A 50 11.80 5.79 -8.47
CA ARG A 50 12.33 4.70 -7.65
C ARG A 50 11.23 3.77 -7.16
N TYR A 51 11.54 2.49 -7.16
CA TYR A 51 10.76 1.45 -6.49
C TYR A 51 11.56 0.89 -5.33
N TYR A 52 10.92 0.81 -4.16
CA TYR A 52 11.47 0.28 -2.92
C TYR A 52 10.73 -0.96 -2.50
N ALA A 53 11.43 -1.95 -1.95
CA ALA A 53 10.82 -3.10 -1.31
C ALA A 53 11.68 -3.70 -0.19
N ALA A 54 11.05 -3.98 0.94
CA ALA A 54 11.53 -4.81 2.02
C ALA A 54 10.68 -6.09 2.08
N ALA A 55 11.29 -7.23 2.38
CA ALA A 55 10.53 -8.48 2.50
C ALA A 55 9.90 -8.59 3.89
N VAL A 56 8.62 -8.27 3.99
CA VAL A 56 7.92 -8.23 5.28
C VAL A 56 7.40 -9.63 5.63
N GLN A 57 7.43 -9.97 6.92
CA GLN A 57 6.97 -11.25 7.51
C GLN A 57 7.90 -12.47 7.35
N ALA A 58 9.08 -12.33 6.74
CA ALA A 58 10.13 -13.32 6.86
C ALA A 58 11.20 -12.79 7.81
N PHE A 59 11.65 -13.58 8.80
CA PHE A 59 12.88 -13.35 9.59
C PHE A 59 14.17 -13.33 8.72
N ILE A 60 14.03 -13.02 7.44
CA ILE A 60 15.01 -13.18 6.35
C ILE A 60 15.35 -11.81 5.74
N SER A 61 14.58 -10.74 5.99
CA SER A 61 14.86 -9.44 5.39
C SER A 61 15.62 -8.52 6.33
N TRP A 62 16.91 -8.41 6.04
CA TRP A 62 17.85 -7.46 6.64
C TRP A 62 18.33 -6.52 5.54
N GLY A 63 17.40 -5.80 4.90
CA GLY A 63 17.74 -4.92 3.78
C GLY A 63 16.54 -4.34 3.01
N LEU A 64 16.87 -3.40 2.12
CA LEU A 64 15.98 -2.67 1.24
C LEU A 64 16.43 -2.89 -0.21
N MET A 65 15.52 -3.38 -1.04
CA MET A 65 15.72 -3.46 -2.48
C MET A 65 15.25 -2.17 -3.14
N ILE A 66 16.07 -1.64 -4.05
CA ILE A 66 15.86 -0.35 -4.72
C ILE A 66 15.99 -0.59 -6.21
N THR A 67 14.99 -0.19 -6.99
CA THR A 67 15.06 -0.22 -8.45
C THR A 67 14.84 1.16 -9.02
N GLU A 68 15.73 1.60 -9.91
CA GLU A 68 15.68 2.89 -10.60
C GLU A 68 16.25 2.72 -12.02
N ASP A 69 15.58 3.30 -13.02
CA ASP A 69 16.03 3.27 -14.42
C ASP A 69 16.38 1.86 -14.97
N GLY A 70 15.72 0.83 -14.44
CA GLY A 70 15.94 -0.57 -14.81
C GLY A 70 17.15 -1.24 -14.12
N GLU A 71 17.86 -0.53 -13.25
CA GLU A 71 18.90 -1.09 -12.38
C GLU A 71 18.34 -1.43 -11.01
N THR A 72 18.66 -2.62 -10.50
CA THR A 72 18.25 -3.07 -9.15
C THR A 72 19.47 -3.16 -8.25
N ASN A 73 19.38 -2.48 -7.11
CA ASN A 73 20.36 -2.51 -6.04
C ASN A 73 19.73 -3.07 -4.76
N VAL A 74 20.56 -3.64 -3.89
CA VAL A 74 20.13 -4.12 -2.57
C VAL A 74 21.02 -3.47 -1.53
N VAL A 75 20.41 -2.67 -0.67
CA VAL A 75 21.00 -2.17 0.56
C VAL A 75 20.75 -3.21 1.63
N THR A 76 21.79 -3.64 2.33
CA THR A 76 21.67 -4.60 3.42
C THR A 76 21.68 -3.88 4.76
N HIS A 77 21.36 -4.59 5.83
CA HIS A 77 21.43 -4.06 7.19
C HIS A 77 22.81 -3.50 7.56
N GLU A 78 23.91 -3.99 6.97
CA GLU A 78 25.26 -3.45 7.19
C GLU A 78 25.43 -2.02 6.66
N ASP A 79 24.58 -1.61 5.72
CA ASP A 79 24.56 -0.28 5.12
C ASP A 79 23.65 0.69 5.90
N PHE A 80 22.89 0.19 6.87
CA PHE A 80 22.11 1.02 7.79
C PHE A 80 23.02 1.54 8.93
N PRO A 81 22.72 2.71 9.51
CA PRO A 81 23.41 3.22 10.70
C PRO A 81 23.44 2.20 11.85
N ASP A 82 24.48 2.25 12.68
CA ASP A 82 24.73 1.29 13.77
C ASP A 82 23.56 1.11 14.76
N ASP A 83 22.71 2.12 14.91
CA ASP A 83 21.54 2.12 15.80
C ASP A 83 20.25 1.56 15.15
N THR A 84 20.30 1.24 13.86
CA THR A 84 19.18 0.65 13.10
C THR A 84 19.57 -0.58 12.28
N ASN A 85 20.86 -0.97 12.27
CA ASN A 85 21.38 -2.12 11.54
C ASN A 85 20.88 -3.49 12.05
N ASP A 86 20.20 -3.55 13.19
CA ASP A 86 19.59 -4.76 13.74
C ASP A 86 18.06 -4.77 13.63
N LYS A 87 17.48 -3.72 13.02
CA LYS A 87 16.03 -3.53 12.90
C LYS A 87 15.50 -4.07 11.58
N LEU A 88 14.28 -4.60 11.63
CA LEU A 88 13.51 -5.08 10.49
C LEU A 88 12.59 -3.98 9.98
N VAL A 89 12.62 -3.69 8.68
CA VAL A 89 11.62 -2.81 8.04
C VAL A 89 10.31 -3.59 7.89
N GLN A 90 9.26 -3.15 8.59
CA GLN A 90 7.94 -3.79 8.60
C GLN A 90 7.01 -3.22 7.54
N ASN A 91 7.00 -1.90 7.36
CA ASN A 91 6.24 -1.23 6.31
C ASN A 91 7.02 0.02 5.89
N LEU A 92 6.82 0.46 4.64
CA LEU A 92 7.38 1.70 4.15
C LEU A 92 6.39 2.41 3.22
N TRP A 93 6.47 3.73 3.18
CA TRP A 93 5.65 4.61 2.36
C TRP A 93 6.51 5.77 1.87
N CYS A 94 6.15 6.35 0.73
CA CYS A 94 6.84 7.55 0.23
C CYS A 94 6.59 8.74 1.16
N ASP A 95 7.62 9.55 1.39
CA ASP A 95 7.43 10.88 1.95
C ASP A 95 6.96 11.82 0.83
N SER A 96 5.66 12.16 0.83
CA SER A 96 5.10 13.05 -0.20
C SER A 96 5.69 14.47 -0.20
N THR A 97 6.42 14.84 0.86
CA THR A 97 7.11 16.13 0.94
C THR A 97 8.47 16.13 0.25
N ASP A 98 8.98 14.96 -0.13
CA ASP A 98 10.22 14.78 -0.88
C ASP A 98 9.95 14.43 -2.35
N PRO A 99 10.01 15.42 -3.26
CA PRO A 99 9.77 15.17 -4.69
C PRO A 99 10.88 14.36 -5.37
N SER A 100 12.03 14.17 -4.73
CA SER A 100 13.11 13.32 -5.27
C SER A 100 12.82 11.82 -5.12
N GLY A 101 11.86 11.46 -4.25
CA GLY A 101 11.56 10.08 -3.91
C GLY A 101 12.64 9.37 -3.11
N GLN A 102 13.61 10.09 -2.53
CA GLN A 102 14.72 9.52 -1.74
C GLN A 102 14.37 9.29 -0.28
N THR A 103 13.25 9.82 0.17
CA THR A 103 12.82 9.75 1.55
C THR A 103 11.60 8.85 1.69
N LEU A 104 11.70 7.90 2.62
CA LEU A 104 10.63 6.99 3.00
C LEU A 104 10.26 7.20 4.46
N THR A 105 8.97 7.12 4.75
CA THR A 105 8.47 6.88 6.11
C THR A 105 8.38 5.38 6.30
N ALA A 106 8.93 4.83 7.38
CA ALA A 106 8.92 3.39 7.64
C ALA A 106 8.56 3.06 9.08
N VAL A 107 7.87 1.93 9.27
CA VAL A 107 7.81 1.27 10.58
C VAL A 107 8.93 0.24 10.62
N MET A 108 9.77 0.32 11.64
CA MET A 108 10.85 -0.63 11.88
C MET A 108 10.68 -1.28 13.24
N SER A 109 11.17 -2.52 13.40
CA SER A 109 11.10 -3.22 14.69
C SER A 109 12.38 -3.95 15.04
N ASP A 110 12.62 -4.13 16.34
CA ASP A 110 13.69 -5.01 16.82
C ASP A 110 13.40 -6.47 16.47
N THR A 111 14.45 -7.28 16.31
CA THR A 111 14.36 -8.70 15.92
C THR A 111 13.97 -9.64 17.07
N GLU A 112 14.40 -9.34 18.31
CA GLU A 112 14.23 -10.25 19.45
C GLU A 112 13.03 -9.90 20.35
N ASN A 113 12.76 -8.61 20.55
CA ASN A 113 11.64 -8.12 21.34
C ASN A 113 11.01 -6.96 20.60
N PRO A 114 9.95 -7.17 19.80
CA PRO A 114 9.50 -6.17 18.83
C PRO A 114 8.91 -4.95 19.54
N THR A 115 9.78 -3.97 19.75
CA THR A 115 9.43 -2.54 19.85
C THR A 115 9.28 -2.04 18.43
N TYR A 116 8.22 -1.30 18.15
CA TYR A 116 7.98 -0.72 16.84
C TYR A 116 8.20 0.78 16.91
N SER A 117 8.89 1.32 15.93
CA SER A 117 9.18 2.75 15.86
C SER A 117 8.99 3.24 14.43
N VAL A 118 8.60 4.50 14.30
CA VAL A 118 8.50 5.19 13.02
C VAL A 118 9.83 5.89 12.75
N PHE A 119 10.39 5.65 11.57
CA PHE A 119 11.62 6.26 11.08
C PHE A 119 11.36 7.00 9.78
N LYS A 120 12.15 8.04 9.52
CA LYS A 120 12.45 8.46 8.15
C LYS A 120 13.72 7.76 7.69
N ILE A 121 13.68 7.17 6.50
CA ILE A 121 14.83 6.57 5.83
C ILE A 121 15.17 7.49 4.65
N HIS A 122 16.40 7.96 4.60
CA HIS A 122 16.93 8.76 3.51
C HIS A 122 17.94 7.94 2.71
N ILE A 123 17.73 7.83 1.40
CA ILE A 123 18.60 7.12 0.47
C ILE A 123 19.34 8.14 -0.40
N ASN A 124 20.64 8.26 -0.22
CA ASN A 124 21.47 9.18 -1.00
C ASN A 124 21.71 8.65 -2.43
N ASP A 125 22.22 9.51 -3.32
CA ASP A 125 22.54 9.15 -4.71
C ASP A 125 23.58 8.01 -4.83
N ASP A 126 24.44 7.86 -3.83
CA ASP A 126 25.43 6.77 -3.76
C ASP A 126 24.89 5.51 -3.06
N LEU A 127 23.58 5.46 -2.82
CA LEU A 127 22.85 4.39 -2.13
C LEU A 127 23.18 4.23 -0.65
N THR A 128 23.95 5.14 -0.06
CA THR A 128 24.11 5.17 1.40
C THR A 128 22.79 5.55 2.07
N VAL A 129 22.53 4.96 3.23
CA VAL A 129 21.28 5.14 3.97
C VAL A 129 21.53 5.86 5.28
N THR A 130 20.69 6.85 5.58
CA THR A 130 20.60 7.44 6.91
C THR A 130 19.17 7.30 7.44
N THR A 131 19.04 7.20 8.75
CA THR A 131 17.74 7.02 9.41
C THR A 131 17.56 8.04 10.51
N ASP A 132 16.37 8.63 10.57
CA ASP A 132 15.95 9.52 11.64
C ASP A 132 14.78 8.89 12.40
N LEU A 133 14.97 8.61 13.69
CA LEU A 133 13.88 8.17 14.57
C LEU A 133 12.88 9.33 14.74
N ILE A 134 11.62 9.07 14.40
CA ILE A 134 10.53 10.02 14.59
C ILE A 134 9.86 9.80 15.94
N ALA A 135 9.40 8.57 16.20
CA ALA A 135 8.78 8.20 17.47
C ALA A 135 8.79 6.68 17.67
N ASP A 136 8.81 6.26 18.93
CA ASP A 136 8.42 4.91 19.29
C ASP A 136 6.89 4.79 19.30
N ILE A 137 6.37 3.65 18.85
CA ILE A 137 4.95 3.32 18.93
C ILE A 137 4.75 2.56 20.24
N PRO A 138 4.18 3.18 21.29
CA PRO A 138 4.02 2.50 22.57
C PRO A 138 3.11 1.28 22.39
N LYS A 139 3.45 0.18 23.06
CA LYS A 139 2.61 -1.02 23.13
C LYS A 139 2.54 -1.50 24.57
N SER A 140 1.33 -1.62 25.11
CA SER A 140 1.13 -2.16 26.47
C SER A 140 1.34 -3.67 26.50
N SER A 141 1.50 -4.25 27.69
CA SER A 141 1.69 -5.71 27.82
C SER A 141 0.43 -6.53 27.50
N SER A 142 -0.75 -5.92 27.49
CA SER A 142 -2.01 -6.53 27.06
C SER A 142 -2.26 -6.44 25.56
N GLU A 143 -1.48 -5.62 24.86
CA GLU A 143 -1.54 -5.44 23.41
C GLU A 143 -0.63 -6.44 22.72
N LEU A 144 -1.19 -7.10 21.71
CA LEU A 144 -0.48 -8.07 20.88
C LEU A 144 -0.39 -7.54 19.46
N SER A 145 0.79 -7.73 18.86
CA SER A 145 0.92 -7.65 17.41
C SER A 145 0.11 -8.80 16.80
N SER A 146 -0.60 -8.48 15.74
CA SER A 146 -1.31 -9.46 14.92
C SER A 146 -0.34 -10.34 14.12
N GLY A 147 0.92 -9.91 13.99
CA GLY A 147 1.94 -10.54 13.16
C GLY A 147 1.73 -10.31 11.66
N PHE A 148 0.74 -9.49 11.30
CA PHE A 148 0.45 -9.12 9.92
C PHE A 148 0.80 -7.66 9.71
N SER A 149 1.35 -7.36 8.54
CA SER A 149 1.71 -6.00 8.14
C SER A 149 0.50 -5.07 7.93
N THR A 150 -0.71 -5.63 7.94
CA THR A 150 -1.97 -4.87 7.91
C THR A 150 -2.21 -4.08 9.18
N GLU A 151 -1.44 -4.36 10.25
CA GLU A 151 -1.50 -3.64 11.50
C GLU A 151 -0.93 -2.21 11.41
N PHE A 152 -0.07 -1.95 10.41
CA PHE A 152 0.47 -0.63 10.11
C PHE A 152 -0.09 -0.07 8.81
N GLN A 153 -0.46 1.21 8.84
CA GLN A 153 -0.98 1.94 7.70
C GLN A 153 -0.49 3.38 7.76
N ALA A 154 -0.39 4.06 6.62
CA ALA A 154 -0.10 5.48 6.58
C ALA A 154 -1.15 6.22 5.74
N THR A 155 -1.30 7.52 5.97
CA THR A 155 -2.04 8.39 5.05
C THR A 155 -1.33 8.46 3.69
N PRO A 156 -2.03 8.82 2.60
CA PRO A 156 -1.40 8.97 1.28
C PRO A 156 -0.22 9.95 1.26
N SER A 157 -0.19 10.94 2.17
CA SER A 157 0.92 11.88 2.31
C SER A 157 2.15 11.28 3.01
N GLY A 158 1.99 10.13 3.67
CA GLY A 158 3.01 9.51 4.52
C GLY A 158 3.31 10.31 5.79
N GLN A 159 2.46 11.28 6.15
CA GLN A 159 2.69 12.17 7.30
C GLN A 159 2.00 11.72 8.59
N GLU A 160 1.12 10.74 8.54
CA GLU A 160 0.56 10.08 9.71
C GLU A 160 0.65 8.56 9.55
N VAL A 161 1.22 7.90 10.56
CA VAL A 161 1.35 6.44 10.59
C VAL A 161 0.45 5.90 11.68
N TYR A 162 -0.44 4.99 11.33
CA TYR A 162 -1.33 4.29 12.22
C TYR A 162 -0.79 2.89 12.53
N ALA A 163 -0.93 2.47 13.78
CA ALA A 163 -0.62 1.14 14.27
C ALA A 163 -1.81 0.60 15.08
N SER A 164 -2.28 -0.58 14.74
CA SER A 164 -3.40 -1.24 15.40
C SER A 164 -2.95 -2.48 16.15
N TRP A 165 -3.48 -2.67 17.36
CA TRP A 165 -3.13 -3.79 18.22
C TRP A 165 -4.35 -4.58 18.63
N VAL A 166 -4.18 -5.89 18.71
CA VAL A 166 -5.18 -6.78 19.31
C VAL A 166 -5.06 -6.68 20.82
N VAL A 167 -6.17 -6.45 21.52
CA VAL A 167 -6.18 -6.42 22.99
C VAL A 167 -6.86 -7.69 23.49
N ASN A 168 -6.11 -8.50 24.22
CA ASN A 168 -6.66 -9.66 24.91
C ASN A 168 -7.16 -9.28 26.30
N ASP A 169 -8.30 -9.84 26.68
CA ASP A 169 -8.74 -9.77 28.06
C ASP A 169 -7.87 -10.67 28.96
N ARG A 170 -8.09 -10.58 30.28
CA ARG A 170 -7.33 -11.38 31.27
C ARG A 170 -7.56 -12.90 31.13
N SER A 171 -8.54 -13.34 30.34
CA SER A 171 -8.80 -14.75 30.03
C SER A 171 -8.12 -15.22 28.75
N GLY A 172 -7.40 -14.32 28.04
CA GLY A 172 -6.75 -14.61 26.77
C GLY A 172 -7.73 -14.61 25.59
N LYS A 173 -8.96 -14.12 25.77
CA LYS A 173 -9.91 -13.94 24.69
C LYS A 173 -9.64 -12.59 24.03
N THR A 174 -9.61 -12.57 22.70
CA THR A 174 -9.59 -11.32 21.92
C THR A 174 -10.96 -10.65 22.03
N ILE A 175 -11.00 -9.45 22.61
CA ILE A 175 -12.27 -8.75 22.86
C ILE A 175 -12.24 -7.34 22.25
N ASP A 176 -11.10 -6.66 22.36
CA ASP A 176 -10.98 -5.23 22.10
C ASP A 176 -9.81 -4.95 21.13
N GLY A 177 -9.64 -3.68 20.73
CA GLY A 177 -8.52 -3.22 19.93
C GLY A 177 -7.97 -1.89 20.44
N SER A 178 -6.69 -1.62 20.15
CA SER A 178 -6.08 -0.30 20.33
C SER A 178 -5.63 0.24 18.98
N LEU A 179 -5.74 1.54 18.80
CA LEU A 179 -5.24 2.26 17.65
C LEU A 179 -4.33 3.38 18.12
N LYS A 180 -3.16 3.47 17.52
CA LYS A 180 -2.21 4.55 17.75
C LYS A 180 -1.92 5.23 16.43
N ARG A 181 -1.76 6.55 16.46
CA ARG A 181 -1.35 7.37 15.31
C ARG A 181 -0.12 8.17 15.72
N VAL A 182 0.92 8.12 14.90
CA VAL A 182 2.12 8.94 15.00
C VAL A 182 2.01 10.06 13.95
N ASP A 183 2.06 11.31 14.38
CA ASP A 183 2.31 12.45 13.49
C ASP A 183 3.80 12.47 13.13
N VAL A 184 4.11 12.26 11.86
CA VAL A 184 5.50 12.06 11.39
C VAL A 184 6.33 13.33 11.50
N LYS A 185 5.69 14.51 11.48
CA LYS A 185 6.37 15.79 11.55
C LYS A 185 6.82 16.14 12.97
N THR A 186 6.04 15.74 13.96
CA THR A 186 6.22 16.14 15.36
C THR A 186 6.63 14.99 16.27
N GLY A 187 6.41 13.74 15.85
CA GLY A 187 6.55 12.56 16.68
C GLY A 187 5.45 12.39 17.73
N GLU A 188 4.38 13.21 17.68
CA GLU A 188 3.27 13.10 18.63
C GLU A 188 2.48 11.81 18.41
N VAL A 189 2.19 11.09 19.50
CA VAL A 189 1.38 9.87 19.48
C VAL A 189 0.00 10.14 20.05
N THR A 190 -1.03 9.89 19.26
CA THR A 190 -2.43 9.88 19.68
C THR A 190 -2.94 8.44 19.78
N GLU A 191 -3.72 8.12 20.81
CA GLU A 191 -4.22 6.77 21.07
C GLU A 191 -5.75 6.74 21.22
N TRP A 192 -6.36 5.68 20.69
CA TRP A 192 -7.76 5.37 20.87
C TRP A 192 -7.96 3.89 21.20
N GLU A 193 -9.03 3.62 21.94
CA GLU A 193 -9.44 2.26 22.30
C GLU A 193 -10.76 1.89 21.62
N LEU A 194 -10.77 0.74 20.94
CA LEU A 194 -11.97 0.06 20.50
C LEU A 194 -12.43 -0.89 21.60
N LYS A 195 -13.49 -0.51 22.30
CA LYS A 195 -14.07 -1.32 23.38
C LYS A 195 -15.36 -1.99 22.95
N GLY A 196 -15.68 -3.07 23.65
CA GLY A 196 -16.93 -3.79 23.52
C GLY A 196 -16.79 -4.99 22.60
N ASP A 197 -17.87 -5.74 22.42
CA ASP A 197 -17.86 -6.95 21.59
C ASP A 197 -17.87 -6.61 20.08
N ASN A 198 -16.97 -5.73 19.64
CA ASN A 198 -16.81 -5.29 18.25
C ASN A 198 -15.65 -6.04 17.54
N GLY A 199 -14.76 -6.69 18.30
CA GLY A 199 -13.57 -7.35 17.78
C GLY A 199 -12.34 -6.44 17.82
N TYR A 200 -11.42 -6.66 16.89
CA TYR A 200 -10.17 -5.90 16.77
C TYR A 200 -10.03 -5.27 15.38
N ILE A 201 -9.23 -4.21 15.28
CA ILE A 201 -8.93 -3.58 14.00
C ILE A 201 -7.92 -4.46 13.26
N TYR A 202 -8.35 -5.09 12.18
CA TYR A 202 -7.48 -5.94 11.35
C TYR A 202 -6.69 -5.11 10.33
N SER A 203 -7.34 -4.08 9.79
CA SER A 203 -6.77 -3.11 8.87
C SER A 203 -7.61 -1.84 8.91
N LEU A 204 -7.01 -0.70 8.54
CA LEU A 204 -7.68 0.59 8.47
C LEU A 204 -7.22 1.37 7.24
N PHE A 205 -7.99 2.37 6.86
CA PHE A 205 -7.73 3.19 5.69
C PHE A 205 -7.99 4.65 6.02
N ALA A 206 -6.92 5.41 6.22
CA ALA A 206 -6.96 6.84 6.47
C ALA A 206 -6.66 7.59 5.17
N LYS A 207 -7.66 8.31 4.64
CA LYS A 207 -7.55 8.98 3.33
C LYS A 207 -6.87 10.35 3.39
N THR A 208 -6.87 10.96 4.57
CA THR A 208 -6.34 12.29 4.81
C THR A 208 -5.67 12.35 6.17
N ASP A 209 -4.70 13.24 6.31
CA ASP A 209 -4.12 13.57 7.60
C ASP A 209 -5.21 14.10 8.55
N SER A 210 -5.09 13.73 9.82
CA SER A 210 -5.97 14.11 10.92
C SER A 210 -7.44 13.77 10.67
N ALA A 211 -7.67 12.67 9.95
CA ALA A 211 -9.00 12.12 9.77
C ALA A 211 -9.62 11.74 11.12
N THR A 212 -10.78 12.31 11.42
CA THR A 212 -11.61 11.89 12.58
C THR A 212 -12.47 10.68 12.27
N SER A 213 -12.44 10.21 11.01
CA SER A 213 -13.17 9.04 10.55
C SER A 213 -12.36 8.29 9.52
N VAL A 214 -12.23 6.98 9.71
CA VAL A 214 -11.42 6.09 8.85
C VAL A 214 -12.25 4.87 8.47
N SER A 215 -12.07 4.38 7.24
CA SER A 215 -12.61 3.08 6.87
C SER A 215 -11.78 1.98 7.52
N ALA A 216 -12.37 0.88 7.92
CA ALA A 216 -11.66 -0.22 8.56
C ALA A 216 -12.25 -1.58 8.27
N VAL A 217 -11.43 -2.60 8.48
CA VAL A 217 -11.86 -3.99 8.57
C VAL A 217 -11.68 -4.45 10.00
N LEU A 218 -12.76 -4.89 10.62
CA LEU A 218 -12.76 -5.47 11.95
C LEU A 218 -12.70 -6.99 11.86
N GLY A 219 -11.80 -7.59 12.62
CA GLY A 219 -11.71 -9.04 12.81
C GLY A 219 -12.47 -9.47 14.07
N LYS A 220 -13.38 -10.44 13.93
CA LYS A 220 -14.09 -11.04 15.07
C LYS A 220 -14.50 -12.48 14.78
N ASN A 221 -14.12 -13.41 15.66
CA ASN A 221 -14.50 -14.84 15.57
C ASN A 221 -14.24 -15.49 14.19
N GLY A 222 -13.17 -15.08 13.51
CA GLY A 222 -12.83 -15.58 12.16
C GLY A 222 -13.65 -14.95 11.01
N LEU A 223 -14.48 -13.95 11.32
CA LEU A 223 -15.14 -13.09 10.34
C LEU A 223 -14.38 -11.77 10.22
N TYR A 224 -14.42 -11.20 9.01
CA TYR A 224 -13.88 -9.88 8.70
C TYR A 224 -15.02 -9.01 8.20
N GLN A 225 -15.24 -7.87 8.84
CA GLN A 225 -16.37 -6.98 8.57
C GLN A 225 -15.86 -5.59 8.27
N SER A 226 -16.33 -5.02 7.16
CA SER A 226 -15.97 -3.66 6.76
C SER A 226 -16.87 -2.66 7.47
N THR A 227 -16.31 -1.52 7.87
CA THR A 227 -17.04 -0.46 8.56
C THR A 227 -16.30 0.86 8.48
N THR A 228 -16.92 1.90 9.03
CA THR A 228 -16.29 3.18 9.29
C THR A 228 -16.08 3.32 10.80
N LEU A 229 -14.88 3.70 11.22
CA LEU A 229 -14.55 4.05 12.59
C LEU A 229 -14.57 5.57 12.75
N THR A 230 -15.14 6.05 13.84
CA THR A 230 -15.03 7.45 14.27
C THR A 230 -14.05 7.51 15.44
N LEU A 231 -13.01 8.33 15.29
CA LEU A 231 -11.97 8.55 16.29
C LEU A 231 -12.38 9.74 17.16
N ASN A 232 -12.83 9.48 18.39
CA ASN A 232 -13.32 10.53 19.27
C ASN A 232 -12.18 11.18 20.06
N ASP A 233 -12.34 12.47 20.38
CA ASP A 233 -11.36 13.24 21.17
C ASP A 233 -11.18 12.71 22.60
N ASP A 234 -12.11 11.89 23.10
CA ASP A 234 -12.04 11.26 24.42
C ASP A 234 -11.20 9.97 24.45
N GLY A 235 -10.55 9.61 23.33
CA GLY A 235 -9.73 8.41 23.20
C GLY A 235 -10.55 7.13 22.95
N THR A 236 -11.82 7.23 22.58
CA THR A 236 -12.65 6.08 22.21
C THR A 236 -12.85 5.97 20.70
N ILE A 237 -13.09 4.75 20.22
CA ILE A 237 -13.50 4.48 18.84
C ILE A 237 -14.98 4.12 18.82
N ALA A 238 -15.77 4.86 18.04
CA ALA A 238 -17.14 4.46 17.70
C ALA A 238 -17.14 3.69 16.37
N VAL A 239 -17.92 2.61 16.32
CA VAL A 239 -18.05 1.76 15.14
C VAL A 239 -19.35 2.11 14.42
N GLY A 240 -19.25 2.36 13.12
CA GLY A 240 -20.40 2.57 12.24
C GLY A 240 -21.13 1.27 11.94
N ASP A 241 -22.03 1.32 10.95
CA ASP A 241 -22.73 0.12 10.50
C ASP A 241 -21.73 -0.90 9.93
N LEU A 242 -21.94 -2.17 10.26
CA LEU A 242 -21.12 -3.27 9.78
C LEU A 242 -21.67 -3.74 8.43
N ILE A 243 -20.79 -3.77 7.43
CA ILE A 243 -21.06 -4.37 6.13
C ILE A 243 -20.49 -5.79 6.18
N GLU A 244 -21.37 -6.78 6.28
CA GLU A 244 -20.96 -8.18 6.43
C GLU A 244 -20.32 -8.78 5.17
N ASP A 245 -19.24 -9.52 5.41
CA ASP A 245 -18.68 -10.60 4.59
C ASP A 245 -18.46 -10.29 3.11
N ARG A 246 -17.42 -9.49 2.84
CA ARG A 246 -16.69 -9.64 1.58
C ARG A 246 -15.60 -10.67 1.81
N THR A 247 -15.70 -11.83 1.15
CA THR A 247 -14.73 -12.94 1.15
C THR A 247 -13.30 -12.58 0.72
N LEU A 248 -13.04 -11.28 0.54
CA LEU A 248 -11.83 -10.67 0.01
C LEU A 248 -10.74 -10.55 1.08
N PHE A 249 -11.11 -10.27 2.34
CA PHE A 249 -10.16 -10.03 3.43
C PHE A 249 -9.71 -11.32 4.13
N LYS A 250 -9.35 -12.36 3.36
CA LYS A 250 -8.94 -13.66 3.92
C LYS A 250 -7.44 -13.92 3.75
N GLY A 251 -6.67 -13.59 4.78
CA GLY A 251 -5.31 -14.13 4.98
C GLY A 251 -4.16 -13.19 4.63
N GLY A 252 -3.84 -12.28 5.54
CA GLY A 252 -2.56 -11.54 5.58
C GLY A 252 -2.24 -10.71 4.33
N MET A 253 -3.23 -10.47 3.47
CA MET A 253 -3.02 -9.84 2.17
C MET A 253 -2.54 -8.41 2.37
N PRO A 254 -1.58 -7.93 1.56
CA PRO A 254 -1.19 -6.53 1.57
C PRO A 254 -2.29 -5.67 0.94
N TRP A 255 -2.48 -4.48 1.50
CA TRP A 255 -3.42 -3.48 1.01
C TRP A 255 -2.67 -2.15 0.91
N GLN A 256 -2.90 -1.45 -0.19
CA GLN A 256 -2.45 -0.07 -0.36
C GLN A 256 -3.66 0.77 -0.73
N ILE A 257 -3.66 2.02 -0.24
CA ILE A 257 -4.53 3.08 -0.73
C ILE A 257 -3.79 3.81 -1.84
N ASP A 258 -4.45 4.08 -2.97
CA ASP A 258 -3.87 4.92 -4.01
C ASP A 258 -3.59 6.35 -3.54
N GLU A 259 -2.84 7.11 -4.34
CA GLU A 259 -2.47 8.50 -4.03
C GLU A 259 -3.69 9.42 -3.85
N GLU A 260 -4.83 9.05 -4.47
CA GLU A 260 -6.10 9.79 -4.34
C GLU A 260 -6.87 9.41 -3.06
N GLY A 261 -6.38 8.46 -2.27
CA GLY A 261 -7.00 8.05 -1.01
C GLY A 261 -8.27 7.20 -1.20
N GLY A 262 -8.66 6.89 -2.45
CA GLY A 262 -9.98 6.39 -2.79
C GLY A 262 -10.03 4.89 -3.04
N VAL A 263 -8.91 4.28 -3.45
CA VAL A 263 -8.91 2.90 -3.92
C VAL A 263 -7.99 2.00 -3.08
N GLY A 264 -8.58 0.98 -2.45
CA GLY A 264 -7.88 -0.11 -1.79
C GLY A 264 -7.61 -1.27 -2.75
N VAL A 265 -6.39 -1.79 -2.75
CA VAL A 265 -5.99 -2.93 -3.61
C VAL A 265 -5.89 -4.22 -2.81
N ALA A 266 -6.46 -5.31 -3.34
CA ALA A 266 -6.55 -6.61 -2.70
C ALA A 266 -6.14 -7.73 -3.65
N ILE A 267 -5.39 -8.73 -3.18
CA ILE A 267 -5.14 -9.95 -3.96
C ILE A 267 -6.13 -11.02 -3.51
N GLY A 268 -7.12 -11.35 -4.33
CA GLY A 268 -8.11 -12.36 -4.01
C GLY A 268 -7.51 -13.78 -3.98
N ASN A 269 -7.91 -14.60 -2.99
CA ASN A 269 -7.53 -16.02 -2.89
C ASN A 269 -8.31 -16.94 -3.85
N LYS A 270 -8.92 -16.38 -4.92
CA LYS A 270 -9.62 -17.17 -5.94
C LYS A 270 -8.59 -17.71 -6.94
N GLN A 271 -8.96 -18.77 -7.65
CA GLN A 271 -8.18 -19.31 -8.77
C GLN A 271 -8.99 -19.07 -10.06
N PRO A 272 -8.46 -18.33 -11.06
CA PRO A 272 -7.17 -17.62 -11.05
C PRO A 272 -7.12 -16.51 -10.00
N GLN A 273 -5.92 -16.20 -9.50
CA GLN A 273 -5.71 -15.06 -8.60
C GLN A 273 -6.05 -13.78 -9.35
N VAL A 274 -6.77 -12.89 -8.68
CA VAL A 274 -7.21 -11.60 -9.21
C VAL A 274 -6.81 -10.50 -8.26
N VAL A 275 -6.45 -9.36 -8.81
CA VAL A 275 -6.26 -8.13 -8.06
C VAL A 275 -7.55 -7.34 -8.14
N GLU A 276 -8.16 -7.06 -6.99
CA GLU A 276 -9.37 -6.28 -6.88
C GLU A 276 -9.05 -4.87 -6.37
N PHE A 277 -9.60 -3.88 -7.07
CA PHE A 277 -9.55 -2.47 -6.72
C PHE A 277 -10.91 -2.11 -6.13
N MET A 278 -10.91 -1.57 -4.93
CA MET A 278 -12.13 -1.31 -4.18
C MET A 278 -12.20 0.16 -3.78
N ASP A 279 -13.39 0.73 -3.84
CA ASP A 279 -13.64 2.02 -3.22
C ASP A 279 -13.58 1.87 -1.70
N VAL A 280 -12.73 2.64 -1.02
CA VAL A 280 -12.45 2.49 0.41
C VAL A 280 -13.64 2.87 1.31
N ASP A 281 -14.57 3.69 0.82
CA ASP A 281 -15.73 4.14 1.60
C ASP A 281 -16.88 3.14 1.55
N SER A 282 -17.22 2.68 0.35
CA SER A 282 -18.32 1.74 0.10
C SER A 282 -17.88 0.28 0.17
N PHE A 283 -16.57 0.03 0.12
CA PHE A 283 -15.95 -1.26 -0.07
C PHE A 283 -16.39 -1.97 -1.37
N GLU A 284 -17.01 -1.25 -2.31
CA GLU A 284 -17.42 -1.80 -3.60
C GLU A 284 -16.21 -2.10 -4.49
N VAL A 285 -16.21 -3.28 -5.11
CA VAL A 285 -15.18 -3.64 -6.09
C VAL A 285 -15.43 -2.82 -7.34
N LEU A 286 -14.53 -1.88 -7.61
CA LEU A 286 -14.56 -1.02 -8.79
C LEU A 286 -14.05 -1.76 -10.02
N LYS A 287 -13.01 -2.58 -9.83
CA LYS A 287 -12.34 -3.30 -10.92
C LYS A 287 -11.68 -4.57 -10.40
N SER A 288 -11.66 -5.61 -11.23
CA SER A 288 -10.86 -6.82 -11.01
C SER A 288 -9.98 -7.06 -12.22
N LEU A 289 -8.71 -7.31 -11.99
CA LEU A 289 -7.72 -7.66 -13.01
C LEU A 289 -7.18 -9.06 -12.76
N GLY A 290 -6.96 -9.82 -13.81
CA GLY A 290 -6.17 -11.04 -13.70
C GLY A 290 -4.71 -10.69 -13.40
N GLU A 291 -3.99 -11.60 -12.75
CA GLU A 291 -2.53 -11.45 -12.58
C GLU A 291 -1.83 -11.21 -13.91
N GLU A 292 -2.26 -11.88 -14.98
CA GLU A 292 -1.70 -11.72 -16.33
C GLU A 292 -1.93 -10.33 -16.93
N ASP A 293 -3.00 -9.63 -16.52
CA ASP A 293 -3.28 -8.26 -16.96
C ASP A 293 -2.34 -7.24 -16.30
N ILE A 294 -1.81 -7.57 -15.12
CA ILE A 294 -0.92 -6.70 -14.33
C ILE A 294 0.55 -7.04 -14.60
N PHE A 295 0.87 -8.34 -14.60
CA PHE A 295 2.24 -8.84 -14.65
C PHE A 295 2.63 -9.39 -16.04
N GLY A 296 1.68 -9.54 -16.97
CA GLY A 296 1.87 -10.19 -18.26
C GLY A 296 1.86 -11.73 -18.19
N ASP A 297 2.14 -12.39 -19.32
CA ASP A 297 2.23 -13.86 -19.45
C ASP A 297 3.52 -14.38 -18.76
N VAL A 298 3.51 -14.47 -17.43
CA VAL A 298 4.62 -14.98 -16.62
C VAL A 298 4.50 -16.50 -16.47
N LYS A 299 4.92 -17.25 -17.50
CA LYS A 299 4.67 -18.70 -17.64
C LYS A 299 5.21 -19.64 -16.57
N ASN A 300 5.91 -19.16 -15.54
CA ASN A 300 6.47 -20.02 -14.49
C ASN A 300 6.74 -19.22 -13.22
N ARG A 301 5.92 -19.35 -12.17
CA ARG A 301 6.34 -19.48 -10.75
C ARG A 301 5.14 -19.58 -9.80
N LYS A 302 5.38 -20.24 -8.66
CA LYS A 302 4.55 -20.14 -7.46
C LYS A 302 4.74 -18.74 -6.88
N LEU A 303 3.78 -17.85 -7.10
CA LEU A 303 3.81 -16.46 -6.65
C LEU A 303 3.34 -16.42 -5.19
N GLY A 304 4.29 -16.57 -4.26
CA GLY A 304 4.04 -16.35 -2.83
C GLY A 304 4.30 -14.92 -2.38
N THR A 305 4.96 -14.10 -3.20
CA THR A 305 5.37 -12.73 -2.86
C THR A 305 5.82 -12.09 -4.18
N VAL A 306 5.08 -11.12 -4.71
CA VAL A 306 5.47 -10.44 -5.96
C VAL A 306 5.86 -9.02 -5.64
N ALA A 307 7.16 -8.84 -5.43
CA ALA A 307 7.82 -7.55 -5.55
C ALA A 307 8.36 -7.40 -6.98
N MET A 308 8.23 -6.18 -7.51
CA MET A 308 8.97 -5.55 -8.63
C MET A 308 8.49 -5.70 -10.08
N GLY A 309 8.25 -4.54 -10.70
CA GLY A 309 9.23 -3.85 -11.55
C GLY A 309 9.60 -4.52 -12.87
N ARG A 310 9.32 -3.84 -13.98
CA ARG A 310 10.02 -4.01 -15.27
C ARG A 310 10.89 -2.81 -15.55
#